data_AF-W0RST5-F1
#
_entry.id   AF-W0RST5-F1
#
_cell.length_a   1.000
_cell.length_b   1.000
_cell.length_c   1.000
_cell.angle_alpha   90.00
_cell.angle_beta   90.00
_cell.angle_gamma   90.00
#
_symmetry.space_group_name_H-M   'P 1'
#
loop_
_entity.id
_entity.type
_entity.pdbx_description
1 polymer ?
#
loop_
_entity_poly.entity_id
_entity_poly.type
_entity_poly.pdbx_seq_one_letter_code
_entity_poly.pdbx_strand_id
1 'polypeptide(L)'
;MPAEPIPRLLARLLAPLVERMRPRVRVDDPWERSTATLPVGAFGRGSVRDFHWYFERESQVQVRSIDEVCDWLLGCTYASDRELFNESDFWQHPGTFERLRQGDCEDHALWAWRKLVELGVDAELVAGRWDVTRDDPAHHAWVVFREGGVEFVLESVARTRAAMVRPLAEVRAQYRPHVAVNARFETTAFAGCLLTEHEERAARH
;
A
#
# COMPACT_ATOMS: atom_id res chain seq x y z
N MET A 1 33.83 -2.76 20.73
CA MET A 1 34.76 -2.54 19.60
C MET A 1 33.94 -2.60 18.32
N PRO A 2 33.85 -1.53 17.52
CA PRO A 2 33.13 -1.61 16.26
C PRO A 2 33.93 -2.47 15.27
N ALA A 3 33.25 -3.39 14.57
CA ALA A 3 33.85 -4.19 13.52
C ALA A 3 34.31 -3.27 12.37
N GLU A 4 35.55 -3.43 11.92
CA GLU A 4 36.07 -2.70 10.77
C GLU A 4 35.25 -3.03 9.50
N PRO A 5 34.94 -2.03 8.65
CA PRO A 5 34.16 -2.27 7.44
C PRO A 5 34.95 -3.14 6.45
N ILE A 6 34.31 -4.21 5.97
CA ILE A 6 34.87 -5.11 4.96
C ILE A 6 35.25 -4.29 3.71
N PRO A 7 36.49 -4.37 3.21
CA PRO A 7 36.91 -3.67 2.00
C PRO A 7 35.99 -3.98 0.83
N ARG A 8 35.56 -2.97 0.06
CA ARG A 8 34.61 -3.09 -1.07
C ARG A 8 34.95 -4.21 -2.07
N LEU A 9 36.23 -4.53 -2.24
CA LEU A 9 36.71 -5.61 -3.09
C LEU A 9 36.38 -7.00 -2.52
N LEU A 10 36.54 -7.18 -1.20
CA LEU A 10 36.18 -8.41 -0.50
C LEU A 10 34.66 -8.62 -0.50
N ALA A 11 33.89 -7.54 -0.34
CA ALA A 11 32.43 -7.59 -0.40
C ALA A 11 31.92 -8.06 -1.79
N ARG A 12 32.56 -7.61 -2.87
CA ARG A 12 32.25 -8.06 -4.24
C ARG A 12 32.63 -9.52 -4.50
N LEU A 13 33.74 -9.99 -3.92
CA LEU A 13 34.19 -11.37 -4.05
C LEU A 13 33.31 -12.35 -3.24
N LEU A 14 32.81 -11.91 -2.08
CA LEU A 14 31.96 -12.71 -1.21
C LEU A 14 30.47 -12.64 -1.60
N ALA A 15 30.04 -11.62 -2.34
CA ALA A 15 28.66 -11.44 -2.80
C ALA A 15 28.03 -12.71 -3.40
N PRO A 16 28.64 -13.42 -4.38
CA PRO A 16 28.04 -14.63 -4.94
C PRO A 16 27.93 -15.78 -3.93
N LEU A 17 28.80 -15.82 -2.91
CA LEU A 17 28.80 -16.86 -1.87
C LEU A 17 27.72 -16.58 -0.81
N VAL A 18 27.58 -15.31 -0.42
CA VAL A 18 26.50 -14.82 0.45
C VAL A 18 25.13 -14.99 -0.22
N GLU A 19 25.02 -14.69 -1.52
CA GLU A 19 23.77 -14.86 -2.27
C GLU A 19 23.37 -16.35 -2.37
N ARG A 20 24.35 -17.25 -2.46
CA ARG A 20 24.13 -18.71 -2.49
C ARG A 20 23.79 -19.30 -1.13
N MET A 21 24.20 -18.63 -0.04
CA MET A 21 23.91 -19.02 1.34
C MET A 21 22.63 -18.37 1.89
N ARG A 22 22.04 -17.39 1.19
CA ARG A 22 20.73 -16.85 1.57
C ARG A 22 19.70 -17.96 1.48
N PRO A 23 18.93 -18.22 2.56
CA PRO A 23 17.85 -19.17 2.49
C PRO A 23 16.92 -18.80 1.33
N ARG A 24 16.61 -19.76 0.48
CA ARG A 24 15.50 -19.62 -0.46
C ARG A 24 14.23 -19.60 0.38
N VAL A 25 13.80 -18.41 0.77
CA VAL A 25 12.54 -18.24 1.48
C VAL A 25 11.44 -18.61 0.51
N ARG A 26 10.81 -19.75 0.76
CA ARG A 26 9.59 -20.15 0.06
C ARG A 26 8.46 -19.38 0.71
N VAL A 27 7.87 -18.45 -0.04
CA VAL A 27 6.65 -17.76 0.38
C VAL A 27 5.47 -18.53 -0.20
N ASP A 28 4.68 -19.15 0.66
CA ASP A 28 3.51 -19.94 0.25
C ASP A 28 2.24 -19.07 0.13
N ASP A 29 2.11 -18.02 0.96
CA ASP A 29 1.02 -17.02 0.88
C ASP A 29 1.59 -15.59 0.89
N PRO A 30 1.41 -14.76 -0.18
CA PRO A 30 1.87 -13.37 -0.19
C PRO A 30 1.25 -12.51 0.92
N TRP A 31 0.14 -12.94 1.50
CA TRP A 31 -0.55 -12.22 2.55
C TRP A 31 -0.15 -12.63 3.96
N GLU A 32 0.83 -13.54 4.12
CA GLU A 32 1.40 -13.84 5.42
C GLU A 32 1.98 -12.58 6.05
N ARG A 33 1.55 -12.28 7.28
CA ARG A 33 1.86 -11.05 8.00
C ARG A 33 3.08 -11.24 8.90
N SER A 34 3.93 -10.23 8.97
CA SER A 34 4.98 -10.09 9.97
C SER A 34 4.89 -8.72 10.62
N THR A 35 4.85 -8.70 11.96
CA THR A 35 4.88 -7.44 12.70
C THR A 35 6.27 -6.84 12.57
N ALA A 36 6.34 -5.65 11.98
CA ALA A 36 7.59 -4.94 11.78
C ALA A 36 7.33 -3.44 11.85
N THR A 37 8.21 -2.70 12.54
CA THR A 37 8.22 -1.24 12.44
C THR A 37 8.89 -0.87 11.12
N LEU A 38 8.09 -0.38 10.18
CA LEU A 38 8.56 -0.02 8.84
C LEU A 38 8.76 1.49 8.71
N PRO A 39 9.80 1.94 8.00
CA PRO A 39 9.91 3.35 7.62
C PRO A 39 8.79 3.71 6.64
N VAL A 40 8.33 4.97 6.67
CA VAL A 40 7.25 5.48 5.79
C VAL A 40 7.54 5.23 4.30
N GLY A 41 8.80 5.38 3.88
CA GLY A 41 9.23 5.13 2.50
C GLY A 41 9.10 3.67 2.03
N ALA A 42 8.75 2.73 2.93
CA ALA A 42 8.41 1.35 2.53
C ALA A 42 7.08 1.25 1.76
N PHE A 43 6.22 2.27 1.85
CA PHE A 43 4.91 2.31 1.16
C PHE A 43 4.99 2.86 -0.27
N GLY A 44 6.08 3.57 -0.61
CA GLY A 44 6.22 4.28 -1.87
C GLY A 44 7.24 5.41 -1.75
N ARG A 45 7.68 5.98 -2.86
CA ARG A 45 8.68 7.07 -2.83
C ARG A 45 8.07 8.38 -2.33
N GLY A 46 6.78 8.60 -2.57
CA GLY A 46 6.03 9.77 -2.11
C GLY A 46 5.58 9.68 -0.66
N SER A 47 5.67 8.50 -0.03
CA SER A 47 5.36 8.32 1.39
C SER A 47 6.51 8.84 2.27
N VAL A 48 6.53 10.16 2.46
CA VAL A 48 7.58 10.89 3.21
C VAL A 48 7.09 11.46 4.54
N ARG A 49 5.81 11.27 4.87
CA ARG A 49 5.17 11.80 6.09
C ARG A 49 4.80 10.66 7.02
N ASP A 50 4.86 10.94 8.32
CA ASP A 50 4.31 10.04 9.34
C ASP A 50 2.80 9.88 9.14
N PHE A 51 2.26 8.68 9.39
CA PHE A 51 0.84 8.42 9.15
C PHE A 51 -0.10 9.24 10.04
N HIS A 52 0.35 9.65 11.23
CA HIS A 52 -0.40 10.57 12.09
C HIS A 52 -0.69 11.90 11.39
N TRP A 53 0.23 12.38 10.55
CA TRP A 53 0.11 13.66 9.86
C TRP A 53 -1.15 13.75 8.99
N TYR A 54 -1.58 12.62 8.40
CA TYR A 54 -2.77 12.57 7.55
C TYR A 54 -4.09 12.73 8.33
N PHE A 55 -4.05 12.66 9.66
CA PHE A 55 -5.19 12.85 10.57
C PHE A 55 -5.17 14.22 11.29
N GLU A 56 -4.09 14.99 11.22
CA GLU A 56 -3.93 16.23 12.00
C GLU A 56 -4.92 17.34 11.63
N ARG A 57 -5.38 17.40 10.37
CA ARG A 57 -6.34 18.41 9.92
C ARG A 57 -7.75 17.87 9.92
N GLU A 58 -8.69 18.70 10.35
CA GLU A 58 -10.12 18.39 10.25
C GLU A 58 -10.51 18.13 8.80
N SER A 59 -11.19 17.00 8.61
CA SER A 59 -11.82 16.65 7.35
C SER A 59 -13.02 17.58 7.12
N GLN A 60 -13.14 18.11 5.91
CA GLN A 60 -14.30 18.90 5.52
C GLN A 60 -15.43 18.03 4.96
N VAL A 61 -15.15 16.78 4.57
CA VAL A 61 -16.14 15.84 4.05
C VAL A 61 -16.59 14.88 5.15
N GLN A 62 -17.84 15.03 5.58
CA GLN A 62 -18.48 14.14 6.53
C GLN A 62 -19.17 12.99 5.79
N VAL A 63 -18.90 11.78 6.23
CA VAL A 63 -19.53 10.54 5.76
C VAL A 63 -20.04 9.76 6.97
N ARG A 64 -21.09 8.96 6.78
CA ARG A 64 -21.77 8.22 7.85
C ARG A 64 -21.78 6.71 7.62
N SER A 65 -21.33 6.26 6.46
CA SER A 65 -21.28 4.86 6.08
C SER A 65 -20.19 4.60 5.05
N ILE A 66 -19.80 3.33 4.92
CA ILE A 66 -18.94 2.85 3.81
C ILE A 66 -19.60 3.18 2.46
N ASP A 67 -20.94 3.21 2.42
CA ASP A 67 -21.66 3.60 1.22
C ASP A 67 -21.40 5.05 0.81
N GLU A 68 -21.47 5.99 1.75
CA GLU A 68 -21.17 7.39 1.46
C GLU A 68 -19.68 7.60 1.09
N VAL A 69 -18.75 6.81 1.67
CA VAL A 69 -17.33 6.82 1.29
C VAL A 69 -17.18 6.46 -0.20
N CYS A 70 -17.80 5.37 -0.61
CA CYS A 70 -17.71 4.91 -1.99
C CYS A 70 -18.39 5.87 -2.97
N ASP A 71 -19.57 6.40 -2.62
CA ASP A 71 -20.29 7.35 -3.47
C ASP A 71 -19.50 8.65 -3.67
N TRP A 72 -18.80 9.10 -2.63
CA TRP A 72 -17.94 10.28 -2.72
C TRP A 72 -16.73 10.03 -3.63
N LEU A 73 -16.07 8.88 -3.51
CA LEU A 73 -14.93 8.49 -4.35
C LEU A 73 -15.33 8.31 -5.82
N LEU A 74 -16.53 7.79 -6.12
CA LEU A 74 -17.06 7.71 -7.49
C LEU A 74 -17.21 9.09 -8.16
N GLY A 75 -17.33 10.15 -7.36
CA GLY A 75 -17.33 11.54 -7.82
C GLY A 75 -15.95 12.17 -7.96
N CYS A 76 -14.86 11.44 -7.71
CA CYS A 76 -13.49 11.89 -7.84
C CYS A 76 -12.89 11.43 -9.18
N THR A 77 -11.87 12.14 -9.65
CA THR A 77 -11.19 11.86 -10.91
C THR A 77 -9.81 11.27 -10.64
N TYR A 78 -9.50 10.16 -11.31
CA TYR A 78 -8.14 9.64 -11.34
C TYR A 78 -7.23 10.58 -12.15
N ALA A 79 -6.15 11.06 -11.56
CA ALA A 79 -5.15 11.93 -12.18
C ALA A 79 -3.78 11.65 -11.58
N SER A 80 -2.74 11.64 -12.41
CA SER A 80 -1.38 11.34 -11.92
C SER A 80 -0.75 12.54 -11.20
N ASP A 81 0.18 12.28 -10.28
CA ASP A 81 0.98 13.33 -9.65
C ASP A 81 1.76 14.18 -10.64
N ARG A 82 2.15 13.59 -11.76
CA ARG A 82 2.85 14.30 -12.82
C ARG A 82 1.98 15.40 -13.43
N GLU A 83 0.69 15.14 -13.58
CA GLU A 83 -0.29 16.09 -14.11
C GLU A 83 -0.70 17.13 -13.06
N LEU A 84 -0.87 16.73 -11.80
CA LEU A 84 -1.37 17.60 -10.73
C LEU A 84 -0.28 18.48 -10.10
N PHE A 85 0.90 17.90 -9.86
CA PHE A 85 1.95 18.52 -9.05
C PHE A 85 3.30 18.59 -9.76
N ASN A 86 3.43 18.02 -10.96
CA ASN A 86 4.70 17.87 -11.68
C ASN A 86 5.75 17.05 -10.91
N GLU A 87 5.30 16.24 -9.94
CA GLU A 87 6.09 15.30 -9.15
C GLU A 87 5.98 13.88 -9.71
N SER A 88 6.87 12.98 -9.29
CA SER A 88 6.83 11.57 -9.74
C SER A 88 5.97 10.66 -8.88
N ASP A 89 5.75 11.04 -7.62
CA ASP A 89 5.05 10.29 -6.56
C ASP A 89 4.90 11.25 -5.37
N PHE A 90 3.68 11.69 -5.06
CA PHE A 90 3.32 12.73 -4.10
C PHE A 90 2.02 12.37 -3.38
N TRP A 91 2.17 11.90 -2.13
CA TRP A 91 1.01 11.51 -1.33
C TRP A 91 0.30 12.75 -0.78
N GLN A 92 -0.89 13.04 -1.28
CA GLN A 92 -1.67 14.18 -0.84
C GLN A 92 -2.18 14.00 0.60
N HIS A 93 -2.26 15.11 1.33
CA HIS A 93 -3.06 15.11 2.55
C HIS A 93 -4.54 14.89 2.20
N PRO A 94 -5.32 14.08 2.95
CA PRO A 94 -6.74 13.85 2.68
C PRO A 94 -7.57 15.14 2.49
N GLY A 95 -7.38 16.15 3.35
CA GLY A 95 -8.02 17.46 3.16
C GLY A 95 -7.63 18.20 1.86
N THR A 96 -6.45 17.96 1.27
CA THR A 96 -6.10 18.47 -0.07
C THR A 96 -6.84 17.69 -1.15
N PHE A 97 -6.86 16.37 -1.05
CA PHE A 97 -7.62 15.51 -1.94
C PHE A 97 -9.12 15.85 -1.93
N GLU A 98 -9.70 16.17 -0.76
CA GLU A 98 -11.10 16.63 -0.63
C GLU A 98 -11.40 17.90 -1.43
N ARG A 99 -10.43 18.83 -1.53
CA ARG A 99 -10.57 20.07 -2.29
C ARG A 99 -10.40 19.87 -3.79
N LEU A 100 -9.44 19.03 -4.18
CA LEU A 100 -9.12 18.80 -5.60
C LEU A 100 -10.06 17.79 -6.26
N ARG A 101 -10.55 16.82 -5.49
CA ARG A 101 -11.27 15.62 -5.95
C ARG A 101 -10.54 14.90 -7.08
N GLN A 102 -9.21 14.95 -7.02
CA GLN A 102 -8.29 14.47 -8.03
C GLN A 102 -7.03 13.93 -7.35
N GLY A 103 -6.55 12.79 -7.83
CA GLY A 103 -5.37 12.08 -7.33
C GLY A 103 -5.28 10.71 -7.97
N ASP A 104 -4.26 9.93 -7.63
CA ASP A 104 -4.07 8.57 -8.11
C ASP A 104 -4.39 7.56 -6.99
N CYS A 105 -3.79 6.37 -7.04
CA CYS A 105 -4.21 5.24 -6.21
C CYS A 105 -4.00 5.49 -4.71
N GLU A 106 -2.87 6.04 -4.32
CA GLU A 106 -2.55 6.35 -2.92
C GLU A 106 -3.48 7.41 -2.35
N ASP A 107 -3.81 8.45 -3.12
CA ASP A 107 -4.63 9.56 -2.63
C ASP A 107 -6.05 9.10 -2.33
N HIS A 108 -6.60 8.31 -3.26
CA HIS A 108 -7.92 7.69 -3.11
C HIS A 108 -7.93 6.71 -1.93
N ALA A 109 -6.92 5.83 -1.82
CA ALA A 109 -6.84 4.83 -0.77
C ALA A 109 -6.60 5.44 0.62
N LEU A 110 -5.73 6.44 0.72
CA LEU A 110 -5.40 7.15 1.95
C LEU A 110 -6.62 7.94 2.48
N TRP A 111 -7.35 8.61 1.59
CA TRP A 111 -8.61 9.27 1.97
C TRP A 111 -9.64 8.25 2.45
N ALA A 112 -9.84 7.16 1.69
CA ALA A 112 -10.79 6.11 2.06
C ALA A 112 -10.46 5.49 3.42
N TRP A 113 -9.20 5.12 3.63
CA TRP A 113 -8.71 4.56 4.90
C TRP A 113 -8.98 5.51 6.06
N ARG A 114 -8.64 6.79 5.91
CA ARG A 114 -8.94 7.80 6.93
C ARG A 114 -10.44 7.84 7.25
N LYS A 115 -11.32 7.80 6.24
CA LYS A 115 -12.78 7.80 6.47
C LYS A 115 -13.27 6.57 7.21
N LEU A 116 -12.76 5.40 6.86
CA LEU A 116 -13.11 4.17 7.57
C LEU A 116 -12.66 4.23 9.02
N VAL A 117 -11.46 4.76 9.29
CA VAL A 117 -10.98 4.98 10.67
C VAL A 117 -11.85 5.99 11.43
N GLU A 118 -12.24 7.10 10.80
CA GLU A 118 -13.15 8.10 11.37
C GLU A 118 -14.55 7.50 11.69
N LEU A 119 -15.01 6.53 10.90
CA LEU A 119 -16.24 5.76 11.14
C LEU A 119 -16.09 4.66 12.22
N GLY A 120 -14.89 4.46 12.76
CA GLY A 120 -14.60 3.39 13.73
C GLY A 120 -14.52 1.98 13.10
N VAL A 121 -14.37 1.89 11.78
CA VAL A 121 -14.19 0.63 11.06
C VAL A 121 -12.74 0.16 11.23
N ASP A 122 -12.55 -1.12 11.50
CA ASP A 122 -11.23 -1.76 11.51
C ASP A 122 -10.69 -1.83 10.07
N ALA A 123 -9.82 -0.89 9.71
CA ALA A 123 -9.29 -0.71 8.37
C ALA A 123 -7.78 -0.48 8.35
N GLU A 124 -7.16 -0.98 7.28
CA GLU A 124 -5.73 -0.92 6.99
C GLU A 124 -5.53 -0.31 5.59
N LEU A 125 -4.69 0.71 5.49
CA LEU A 125 -4.15 1.16 4.20
C LEU A 125 -3.06 0.18 3.79
N VAL A 126 -3.14 -0.36 2.57
CA VAL A 126 -2.22 -1.38 2.05
C VAL A 126 -1.57 -0.85 0.78
N ALA A 127 -0.26 -1.09 0.64
CA ALA A 127 0.49 -0.85 -0.59
C ALA A 127 1.17 -2.14 -1.05
N GLY A 128 1.24 -2.35 -2.36
CA GLY A 128 1.87 -3.52 -2.96
C GLY A 128 1.67 -3.59 -4.46
N ARG A 129 1.43 -4.80 -4.99
CA ARG A 129 1.11 -5.01 -6.41
C ARG A 129 -0.36 -5.37 -6.60
N TRP A 130 -0.96 -4.77 -7.62
CA TRP A 130 -2.30 -5.11 -8.09
C TRP A 130 -2.26 -5.74 -9.48
N ASP A 131 -3.27 -6.57 -9.72
CA ASP A 131 -3.46 -7.34 -10.94
C ASP A 131 -2.26 -8.23 -11.26
N VAL A 132 -1.79 -8.96 -10.24
CA VAL A 132 -0.66 -9.90 -10.35
C VAL A 132 -0.92 -11.10 -11.26
N THR A 133 -2.11 -11.17 -11.84
CA THR A 133 -2.46 -12.14 -12.89
C THR A 133 -2.01 -11.69 -14.28
N ARG A 134 -1.58 -10.43 -14.42
CA ARG A 134 -1.04 -9.86 -15.67
C ARG A 134 0.48 -9.91 -15.69
N ASP A 135 1.02 -9.80 -16.90
CA ASP A 135 2.47 -9.85 -17.15
C ASP A 135 3.25 -8.67 -16.52
N ASP A 136 2.59 -7.52 -16.29
CA ASP A 136 3.18 -6.33 -15.67
C ASP A 136 2.29 -5.79 -14.53
N PRO A 137 2.43 -6.35 -13.31
CA PRO A 137 1.64 -5.93 -12.16
C PRO A 137 2.00 -4.52 -11.70
N ALA A 138 1.00 -3.65 -11.60
CA ALA A 138 1.20 -2.26 -11.20
C ALA A 138 1.48 -2.14 -9.70
N HIS A 139 2.31 -1.16 -9.30
CA HIS A 139 2.28 -0.68 -7.92
C HIS A 139 0.91 -0.06 -7.66
N HIS A 140 0.36 -0.34 -6.49
CA HIS A 140 -1.00 0.07 -6.16
C HIS A 140 -1.19 0.23 -4.66
N ALA A 141 -2.10 1.12 -4.29
CA ALA A 141 -2.57 1.31 -2.93
C ALA A 141 -4.07 1.06 -2.85
N TRP A 142 -4.51 0.36 -1.80
CA TRP A 142 -5.91 0.03 -1.56
C TRP A 142 -6.18 -0.04 -0.06
N VAL A 143 -7.44 -0.28 0.33
CA VAL A 143 -7.81 -0.45 1.74
C VAL A 143 -8.34 -1.85 1.97
N VAL A 144 -7.94 -2.47 3.08
CA VAL A 144 -8.55 -3.69 3.60
C VAL A 144 -9.30 -3.33 4.86
N PHE A 145 -10.54 -3.77 5.01
CA PHE A 145 -11.33 -3.52 6.21
C PHE A 145 -12.13 -4.75 6.65
N ARG A 146 -12.54 -4.76 7.92
CA ARG A 146 -13.34 -5.84 8.52
C ARG A 146 -14.72 -5.35 8.92
N GLU A 147 -15.73 -6.08 8.50
CA GLU A 147 -17.12 -5.88 8.90
C GLU A 147 -17.80 -7.23 9.13
N GLY A 148 -18.44 -7.41 10.29
CA GLY A 148 -19.11 -8.68 10.60
C GLY A 148 -18.20 -9.92 10.62
N GLY A 149 -16.89 -9.74 10.86
CA GLY A 149 -15.91 -10.83 10.83
C GLY A 149 -15.44 -11.23 9.42
N VAL A 150 -15.86 -10.51 8.39
CA VAL A 150 -15.44 -10.72 7.00
C VAL A 150 -14.46 -9.62 6.61
N GLU A 151 -13.38 -9.99 5.92
CA GLU A 151 -12.43 -9.06 5.33
C GLU A 151 -12.87 -8.65 3.92
N PHE A 152 -12.78 -7.36 3.62
CA PHE A 152 -13.11 -6.77 2.34
C PHE A 152 -11.93 -5.98 1.80
N VAL A 153 -11.80 -5.94 0.48
CA VAL A 153 -10.98 -4.96 -0.23
C VAL A 153 -11.89 -3.81 -0.64
N LEU A 154 -11.44 -2.58 -0.37
CA LEU A 154 -11.95 -1.37 -0.98
C LEU A 154 -10.95 -0.88 -2.04
N GLU A 155 -11.29 -1.13 -3.30
CA GLU A 155 -10.61 -0.66 -4.51
C GLU A 155 -11.06 0.78 -4.79
N SER A 156 -10.33 1.75 -4.25
CA SER A 156 -10.75 3.15 -4.13
C SER A 156 -10.77 3.91 -5.46
N VAL A 157 -10.14 3.37 -6.50
CA VAL A 157 -10.13 3.91 -7.87
C VAL A 157 -11.05 3.14 -8.83
N ALA A 158 -11.80 2.16 -8.34
CA ALA A 158 -12.76 1.43 -9.18
C ALA A 158 -13.88 2.37 -9.67
N ARG A 159 -14.24 2.23 -10.94
CA ARG A 159 -15.23 3.10 -11.62
C ARG A 159 -16.68 2.70 -11.37
N THR A 160 -16.92 1.61 -10.66
CA THR A 160 -18.27 1.12 -10.39
C THR A 160 -18.38 0.63 -8.97
N ARG A 161 -19.56 0.85 -8.39
CA ARG A 161 -19.90 0.46 -7.02
C ARG A 161 -19.60 -1.01 -6.71
N ALA A 162 -19.96 -1.90 -7.64
CA ALA A 162 -19.76 -3.35 -7.50
C ALA A 162 -18.29 -3.77 -7.51
N ALA A 163 -17.40 -2.96 -8.10
CA ALA A 163 -15.97 -3.24 -8.15
C ALA A 163 -15.20 -2.64 -6.96
N MET A 164 -15.76 -1.63 -6.28
CA MET A 164 -15.10 -0.96 -5.16
C MET A 164 -14.97 -1.87 -3.95
N VAL A 165 -16.07 -2.44 -3.47
CA VAL A 165 -16.05 -3.27 -2.26
C VAL A 165 -16.29 -4.73 -2.64
N ARG A 166 -15.30 -5.58 -2.39
CA ARG A 166 -15.37 -7.01 -2.69
C ARG A 166 -14.82 -7.83 -1.53
N PRO A 167 -15.41 -8.98 -1.18
CA PRO A 167 -14.85 -9.87 -0.17
C PRO A 167 -13.41 -10.23 -0.52
N LEU A 168 -12.48 -10.06 0.44
CA LEU A 168 -11.06 -10.29 0.19
C LEU A 168 -10.82 -11.72 -0.30
N ALA A 169 -11.52 -12.71 0.25
CA ALA A 169 -11.41 -14.11 -0.15
C ALA A 169 -11.65 -14.35 -1.65
N GLU A 170 -12.51 -13.55 -2.30
CA GLU A 170 -12.84 -13.69 -3.72
C GLU A 170 -11.79 -13.06 -4.64
N VAL A 171 -11.12 -12.01 -4.16
CA VAL A 171 -10.21 -11.19 -4.98
C VAL A 171 -8.75 -11.29 -4.55
N ARG A 172 -8.45 -12.03 -3.48
CA ARG A 172 -7.12 -12.17 -2.85
C ARG A 172 -6.01 -12.42 -3.87
N ALA A 173 -6.26 -13.28 -4.85
CA ALA A 173 -5.29 -13.67 -5.86
C ALA A 173 -4.92 -12.54 -6.85
N GLN A 174 -5.71 -11.47 -6.91
CA GLN A 174 -5.42 -10.29 -7.74
C GLN A 174 -4.43 -9.33 -7.08
N TYR A 175 -4.18 -9.49 -5.77
CA TYR A 175 -3.39 -8.56 -4.98
C TYR A 175 -2.22 -9.27 -4.32
N ARG A 176 -1.09 -8.58 -4.27
CA ARG A 176 0.09 -8.99 -3.53
C ARG A 176 0.49 -7.86 -2.60
N PRO A 177 0.06 -7.89 -1.32
CA PRO A 177 0.39 -6.84 -0.37
C PRO A 177 1.90 -6.87 -0.06
N HIS A 178 2.48 -5.70 0.16
CA HIS A 178 3.86 -5.56 0.63
C HIS A 178 3.87 -5.03 2.05
N VAL A 179 3.09 -3.98 2.30
CA VAL A 179 3.04 -3.28 3.58
C VAL A 179 1.62 -2.81 3.87
N ALA A 180 1.29 -2.66 5.15
CA ALA A 180 0.07 -1.98 5.57
C ALA A 180 0.26 -1.16 6.83
N VAL A 181 -0.64 -0.21 7.06
CA VAL A 181 -0.77 0.56 8.30
C VAL A 181 -2.21 0.53 8.78
N ASN A 182 -2.41 0.25 10.07
CA ASN A 182 -3.74 0.18 10.69
C ASN A 182 -4.16 1.51 11.34
N ALA A 183 -5.38 1.56 11.88
CA ALA A 183 -5.94 2.72 12.58
C ALA A 183 -5.12 3.24 13.78
N ARG A 184 -4.17 2.43 14.30
CA ARG A 184 -3.25 2.80 15.40
C ARG A 184 -1.88 3.25 14.89
N PHE A 185 -1.74 3.40 13.58
CA PHE A 185 -0.47 3.71 12.90
C PHE A 185 0.60 2.63 13.07
N GLU A 186 0.18 1.41 13.40
CA GLU A 186 1.08 0.26 13.47
C GLU A 186 1.28 -0.31 12.06
N THR A 187 2.52 -0.56 11.70
CA THR A 187 2.89 -1.08 10.38
C THR A 187 3.04 -2.60 10.38
N THR A 188 2.72 -3.20 9.24
CA THR A 188 2.84 -4.64 8.99
C THR A 188 3.58 -4.85 7.67
N ALA A 189 4.52 -5.78 7.65
CA ALA A 189 5.14 -6.27 6.41
C ALA A 189 4.46 -7.58 5.99
N PHE A 190 4.29 -7.75 4.69
CA PHE A 190 3.73 -8.96 4.09
C PHE A 190 4.79 -9.72 3.31
N ALA A 191 4.66 -11.05 3.25
CA ALA A 191 5.56 -11.90 2.48
C ALA A 191 5.52 -11.62 0.96
N GLY A 192 4.47 -10.96 0.46
CA GLY A 192 4.36 -10.50 -0.92
C GLY A 192 5.47 -9.52 -1.34
N CYS A 193 6.07 -8.78 -0.40
CA CYS A 193 7.24 -7.95 -0.67
C CYS A 193 8.44 -8.82 -1.12
N LEU A 194 8.73 -9.90 -0.37
CA LEU A 194 9.83 -10.82 -0.68
C LEU A 194 9.64 -11.54 -2.01
N LEU A 195 8.40 -11.93 -2.34
CA LEU A 195 8.06 -12.53 -3.63
C LEU A 195 8.37 -11.58 -4.79
N THR A 196 7.98 -10.32 -4.66
CA THR A 196 8.19 -9.31 -5.69
C THR A 196 9.67 -9.04 -5.89
N GLU A 197 10.44 -8.89 -4.80
CA GLU A 197 11.89 -8.72 -4.91
C GLU A 197 12.57 -9.90 -5.61
N HIS A 198 12.13 -11.13 -5.32
CA HIS A 198 12.68 -12.34 -5.93
C HIS A 198 12.41 -12.38 -7.45
N GLU A 199 11.17 -12.10 -7.87
CA GLU A 199 10.78 -12.06 -9.29
C GLU A 199 11.52 -10.97 -10.05
N GLU A 200 11.61 -9.75 -9.50
CA GLU A 200 12.34 -8.65 -10.14
C GLU A 200 13.85 -8.93 -10.25
N ARG A 201 14.44 -9.64 -9.28
CA ARG A 201 15.83 -10.10 -9.38
C ARG A 201 15.99 -11.13 -10.48
N ALA A 202 15.08 -12.09 -10.59
CA ALA A 202 15.11 -13.10 -11.63
C ALA A 202 14.98 -12.48 -13.04
N ALA A 203 14.16 -11.43 -13.21
CA ALA A 203 13.99 -10.74 -14.49
C ALA A 203 15.20 -9.88 -14.92
N ARG A 204 16.12 -9.56 -14.00
CA ARG A 204 17.34 -8.78 -14.26
C ARG A 204 18.53 -9.65 -14.71
N HIS A 205 18.39 -10.97 -14.71
CA HIS A 205 19.44 -11.95 -15.04
C HIS A 205 19.07 -12.77 -16.27
#